data_AF-A0A7R9UYP3-F1
#
_entry.id   AF-A0A7R9UYP3-F1
#
_cell.length_a   1.000
_cell.length_b   1.000
_cell.length_c   1.000
_cell.angle_alpha   90.00
_cell.angle_beta   90.00
_cell.angle_gamma   90.00
#
_symmetry.space_group_name_H-M   'P 1'
#
loop_
_entity.id
_entity.type
_entity.pdbx_description
1 polymer ?
#
loop_
_entity_poly.entity_id
_entity_poly.type
_entity_poly.pdbx_seq_one_letter_code
_entity_poly.pdbx_strand_id
1 'polypeptide(L)'
;GKQVPRPATAIAPPAGPCRRLLTRDDFLPAAQAAALRRSFVSRFADPRAASSERFCWDNWHVGDQYNLVRTPAEQFFDEADYAALCEALTSFGQRELGCDTITPPWLSYYVDGCSQALHTDAWHGPFAFVLSLTDWDARAFTGGETMLMTPAVLDFWRAHEPGTAIEQASMFELVEPRFNRLTVFDPRVPHGVREVRGTRDPLKARLVLHGWFTPAQSVAIAGALGEEQVEPALNAALEPMYERLGSECARVFGTLNVFVHVEPSGAVGDVRVLA
;
A
#
# COMPACT_ATOMS: atom_id res chain seq x y z
N GLY A 1 21.88 45.98 21.45
CA GLY A 1 22.08 45.14 20.25
C GLY A 1 20.87 44.26 20.09
N LYS A 2 20.18 44.33 18.95
CA LYS A 2 19.05 43.44 18.67
C LYS A 2 19.60 42.03 18.44
N GLN A 3 19.07 41.07 19.20
CA GLN A 3 19.43 39.67 19.12
C GLN A 3 18.87 39.13 17.80
N VAL A 4 19.75 38.84 16.84
CA VAL A 4 19.40 38.24 15.56
C VAL A 4 18.96 36.80 15.84
N PRO A 5 17.80 36.33 15.37
CA PRO A 5 17.39 34.94 15.51
C PRO A 5 18.44 34.05 14.85
N ARG A 6 18.85 32.97 15.54
CA ARG A 6 19.70 31.96 14.91
C ARG A 6 18.94 31.41 13.68
N PRO A 7 19.60 31.27 12.51
CA PRO A 7 19.00 30.56 11.41
C PRO A 7 18.62 29.15 11.88
N ALA A 8 17.41 28.73 11.52
CA ALA A 8 16.95 27.36 11.73
C ALA A 8 18.06 26.42 11.23
N THR A 9 18.48 25.51 12.09
CA THR A 9 19.47 24.48 11.76
C THR A 9 19.06 23.84 10.44
N ALA A 10 19.93 23.92 9.43
CA ALA A 10 19.67 23.35 8.11
C ALA A 10 19.23 21.89 8.30
N ILE A 11 17.97 21.61 7.95
CA ILE A 11 17.43 20.26 8.02
C ILE A 11 18.24 19.44 7.01
N ALA A 12 19.04 18.52 7.53
CA ALA A 12 19.77 17.56 6.70
C ALA A 12 18.77 16.88 5.76
N PRO A 13 19.16 16.54 4.51
CA PRO A 13 18.25 15.83 3.64
C PRO A 13 17.82 14.55 4.36
N PRO A 14 16.58 14.08 4.15
CA PRO A 14 16.17 12.80 4.67
C PRO A 14 17.11 11.72 4.14
N ALA A 15 18.03 11.27 4.99
CA ALA A 15 18.85 10.11 4.78
C ALA A 15 17.99 8.88 5.11
N GLY A 16 17.04 8.59 4.22
CA GLY A 16 16.20 7.41 4.29
C GLY A 16 16.26 6.68 2.95
N PRO A 17 16.31 5.34 2.93
CA PRO A 17 16.20 4.61 1.67
C PRO A 17 14.84 4.91 1.02
N CYS A 18 14.82 5.09 -0.30
CA CYS A 18 13.59 5.12 -1.08
C CYS A 18 12.79 3.84 -0.78
N ARG A 19 11.63 3.98 -0.11
CA ARG A 19 10.78 2.86 0.27
C ARG A 19 9.72 2.64 -0.80
N ARG A 20 9.97 1.62 -1.63
CA ARG A 20 9.03 1.18 -2.68
C ARG A 20 7.99 0.17 -2.18
N LEU A 21 8.24 -0.42 -1.00
CA LEU A 21 7.47 -1.49 -0.41
C LEU A 21 7.52 -1.37 1.12
N LEU A 22 6.36 -1.51 1.74
CA LEU A 22 6.15 -1.58 3.17
C LEU A 22 5.25 -2.78 3.45
N THR A 23 5.58 -3.56 4.47
CA THR A 23 4.69 -4.60 5.00
C THR A 23 4.44 -4.37 6.48
N ARG A 24 3.21 -4.66 6.91
CA ARG A 24 2.80 -4.61 8.31
C ARG A 24 1.98 -5.84 8.63
N ASP A 25 2.57 -6.72 9.42
CA ASP A 25 1.88 -7.85 10.03
C ASP A 25 0.94 -7.36 11.13
N ASP A 26 -0.08 -8.18 11.41
CA ASP A 26 -1.10 -7.90 12.41
C ASP A 26 -1.72 -6.50 12.26
N PHE A 27 -2.04 -6.12 11.00
CA PHE A 27 -2.47 -4.77 10.67
C PHE A 27 -3.77 -4.37 11.38
N LEU A 28 -4.82 -5.19 11.23
CA LEU A 28 -6.09 -4.97 11.93
C LEU A 28 -6.06 -5.62 13.32
N PRO A 29 -6.89 -5.14 14.27
CA PRO A 29 -7.21 -5.91 15.47
C PRO A 29 -7.63 -7.34 15.10
N ALA A 30 -7.09 -8.33 15.80
CA ALA A 30 -7.29 -9.75 15.47
C ALA A 30 -8.79 -10.13 15.36
N ALA A 31 -9.64 -9.56 16.22
CA ALA A 31 -11.09 -9.79 16.18
C ALA A 31 -11.74 -9.29 14.88
N GLN A 32 -11.29 -8.14 14.36
CA GLN A 32 -11.77 -7.54 13.12
C GLN A 32 -11.28 -8.33 11.90
N ALA A 33 -9.99 -8.66 11.82
CA ALA A 33 -9.46 -9.51 10.74
C ALA A 33 -10.18 -10.87 10.69
N ALA A 34 -10.44 -11.47 11.85
CA ALA A 34 -11.18 -12.71 11.96
C ALA A 34 -12.65 -12.56 11.56
N ALA A 35 -13.30 -11.41 11.84
CA ALA A 35 -14.67 -11.14 11.40
C ALA A 35 -14.77 -11.11 9.88
N LEU A 36 -13.91 -10.33 9.21
CA LEU A 36 -13.85 -10.27 7.75
C LEU A 36 -13.64 -11.66 7.13
N ARG A 37 -12.72 -12.46 7.67
CA ARG A 37 -12.50 -13.84 7.21
C ARG A 37 -13.73 -14.74 7.44
N ARG A 38 -14.38 -14.64 8.60
CA ARG A 38 -15.59 -15.42 8.91
C ARG A 38 -16.74 -15.09 7.97
N SER A 39 -16.93 -13.83 7.59
CA SER A 39 -17.94 -13.42 6.61
C SER A 39 -17.73 -14.12 5.26
N PHE A 40 -16.47 -14.26 4.84
CA PHE A 40 -16.13 -15.05 3.65
C PHE A 40 -16.43 -16.55 3.85
N VAL A 41 -15.93 -17.15 4.93
CA VAL A 41 -16.12 -18.59 5.20
C VAL A 41 -17.60 -18.95 5.28
N SER A 42 -18.41 -18.16 5.99
CA SER A 42 -19.85 -18.38 6.16
C SER A 42 -20.56 -18.44 4.80
N ARG A 43 -20.28 -17.48 3.91
CA ARG A 43 -20.90 -17.42 2.58
C ARG A 43 -20.53 -18.57 1.67
N PHE A 44 -19.36 -19.20 1.86
CA PHE A 44 -18.91 -20.33 1.07
C PHE A 44 -19.07 -21.69 1.77
N ALA A 45 -19.59 -21.73 3.01
CA ALA A 45 -19.65 -22.94 3.84
C ALA A 45 -20.50 -24.08 3.24
N ASP A 46 -21.67 -23.79 2.68
CA ASP A 46 -22.51 -24.78 1.99
C ASP A 46 -22.47 -24.57 0.47
N PRO A 47 -21.67 -25.32 -0.32
CA PRO A 47 -21.58 -25.14 -1.76
C PRO A 47 -22.90 -25.35 -2.51
N ARG A 48 -23.92 -25.98 -1.90
CA ARG A 48 -25.23 -26.24 -2.51
C ARG A 48 -26.29 -25.18 -2.18
N ALA A 49 -26.02 -24.28 -1.25
CA ALA A 49 -26.93 -23.20 -0.91
C ALA A 49 -27.08 -22.22 -2.08
N ALA A 50 -28.32 -22.00 -2.50
CA ALA A 50 -28.70 -20.97 -3.48
C ALA A 50 -29.01 -19.67 -2.73
N SER A 51 -28.01 -18.81 -2.57
CA SER A 51 -28.17 -17.47 -1.99
C SER A 51 -27.77 -16.41 -3.00
N SER A 52 -28.54 -15.32 -3.06
CA SER A 52 -28.21 -14.18 -3.91
C SER A 52 -26.86 -13.55 -3.56
N GLU A 53 -26.41 -13.69 -2.32
CA GLU A 53 -25.10 -13.21 -1.85
C GLU A 53 -23.90 -13.92 -2.53
N ARG A 54 -24.14 -14.98 -3.30
CA ARG A 54 -23.11 -15.67 -4.09
C ARG A 54 -22.99 -15.14 -5.51
N PHE A 55 -23.90 -14.29 -5.97
CA PHE A 55 -23.91 -13.78 -7.34
C PHE A 55 -23.27 -12.40 -7.48
N CYS A 56 -22.63 -11.86 -6.44
CA CYS A 56 -21.93 -10.56 -6.49
C CYS A 56 -20.48 -10.64 -7.02
N TRP A 57 -20.06 -11.80 -7.54
CA TRP A 57 -18.68 -12.04 -7.96
C TRP A 57 -18.50 -11.90 -9.47
N ASP A 58 -17.53 -11.08 -9.86
CA ASP A 58 -17.02 -10.92 -11.22
C ASP A 58 -15.86 -11.90 -11.46
N ASN A 59 -16.00 -12.77 -12.45
CA ASN A 59 -14.88 -13.56 -12.96
C ASN A 59 -14.07 -12.69 -13.94
N TRP A 60 -13.13 -11.94 -13.38
CA TRP A 60 -12.33 -11.00 -14.15
C TRP A 60 -11.21 -11.71 -14.89
N HIS A 61 -11.50 -12.00 -16.16
CA HIS A 61 -10.58 -12.63 -17.08
C HIS A 61 -10.24 -11.68 -18.23
N VAL A 62 -8.97 -11.35 -18.35
CA VAL A 62 -8.38 -10.65 -19.50
C VAL A 62 -7.24 -11.53 -19.98
N GLY A 63 -7.35 -12.04 -21.22
CA GLY A 63 -6.38 -12.95 -21.81
C GLY A 63 -4.95 -12.44 -21.63
N ASP A 64 -4.06 -13.34 -21.21
CA ASP A 64 -2.64 -13.10 -20.92
C ASP A 64 -2.32 -12.07 -19.82
N GLN A 65 -3.32 -11.44 -19.20
CA GLN A 65 -3.11 -10.35 -18.26
C GLN A 65 -3.69 -10.59 -16.86
N TYR A 66 -4.98 -10.90 -16.75
CA TYR A 66 -5.68 -10.99 -15.47
C TYR A 66 -6.54 -12.25 -15.43
N ASN A 67 -6.46 -13.01 -14.34
CA ASN A 67 -7.36 -14.12 -14.09
C ASN A 67 -7.65 -14.23 -12.59
N LEU A 68 -8.77 -13.70 -12.13
CA LEU A 68 -9.19 -13.82 -10.73
C LEU A 68 -10.70 -13.59 -10.56
N VAL A 69 -11.20 -13.93 -9.37
CA VAL A 69 -12.58 -13.64 -8.99
C VAL A 69 -12.59 -12.48 -8.01
N ARG A 70 -13.43 -11.46 -8.25
CA ARG A 70 -13.48 -10.24 -7.44
C ARG A 70 -14.88 -9.72 -7.22
N THR A 71 -15.06 -8.89 -6.20
CA THR A 71 -16.30 -8.17 -5.90
C THR A 71 -15.97 -6.87 -5.16
N PRO A 72 -16.76 -5.79 -5.28
CA PRO A 72 -16.59 -4.63 -4.42
C PRO A 72 -16.75 -5.04 -2.94
N ALA A 73 -15.80 -4.67 -2.08
CA ALA A 73 -15.82 -5.08 -0.67
C ALA A 73 -17.06 -4.56 0.08
N GLU A 74 -17.53 -3.37 -0.30
CA GLU A 74 -18.77 -2.75 0.22
C GLU A 74 -20.01 -3.62 0.00
N GLN A 75 -20.09 -4.31 -1.13
CA GLN A 75 -21.23 -5.19 -1.45
C GLN A 75 -21.13 -6.54 -0.75
N PHE A 76 -19.95 -6.87 -0.22
CA PHE A 76 -19.69 -8.15 0.42
C PHE A 76 -19.78 -8.05 1.94
N PHE A 77 -19.11 -7.11 2.59
CA PHE A 77 -19.13 -7.03 4.05
C PHE A 77 -20.39 -6.32 4.55
N ASP A 78 -20.76 -6.56 5.80
CA ASP A 78 -21.78 -5.72 6.42
C ASP A 78 -21.23 -4.30 6.60
N GLU A 79 -22.14 -3.34 6.76
CA GLU A 79 -21.81 -1.91 6.79
C GLU A 79 -20.80 -1.58 7.90
N ALA A 80 -20.92 -2.21 9.06
CA ALA A 80 -20.06 -1.96 10.20
C ALA A 80 -18.64 -2.49 9.99
N ASP A 81 -18.50 -3.72 9.51
CA ASP A 81 -17.21 -4.33 9.18
C ASP A 81 -16.51 -3.58 8.04
N TYR A 82 -17.27 -3.16 7.01
CA TYR A 82 -16.75 -2.37 5.89
C TYR A 82 -16.28 -0.99 6.33
N ALA A 83 -17.09 -0.26 7.11
CA ALA A 83 -16.73 1.06 7.62
C ALA A 83 -15.47 0.99 8.50
N ALA A 84 -15.39 -0.01 9.40
CA ALA A 84 -14.23 -0.20 10.25
C ALA A 84 -12.96 -0.58 9.46
N LEU A 85 -13.08 -1.32 8.36
CA LEU A 85 -11.97 -1.63 7.45
C LEU A 85 -11.45 -0.35 6.77
N CYS A 86 -12.36 0.42 6.19
CA CYS A 86 -12.02 1.67 5.50
C CYS A 86 -11.40 2.68 6.46
N GLU A 87 -11.96 2.83 7.67
CA GLU A 87 -11.41 3.71 8.70
C GLU A 87 -9.97 3.29 9.06
N ALA A 88 -9.72 2.01 9.32
CA ALA A 88 -8.38 1.53 9.68
C ALA A 88 -7.33 1.80 8.59
N LEU A 89 -7.68 1.56 7.32
CA LEU A 89 -6.81 1.83 6.17
C LEU A 89 -6.59 3.34 5.98
N THR A 90 -7.64 4.15 5.98
CA THR A 90 -7.55 5.61 5.85
C THR A 90 -6.71 6.22 6.97
N SER A 91 -7.00 5.84 8.22
CA SER A 91 -6.21 6.22 9.39
C SER A 91 -4.72 5.89 9.24
N PHE A 92 -4.40 4.72 8.67
CA PHE A 92 -3.03 4.32 8.38
C PHE A 92 -2.41 5.21 7.29
N GLY A 93 -3.12 5.43 6.18
CA GLY A 93 -2.65 6.28 5.07
C GLY A 93 -2.34 7.70 5.51
N GLN A 94 -3.21 8.30 6.34
CA GLN A 94 -3.02 9.64 6.89
C GLN A 94 -1.79 9.74 7.79
N ARG A 95 -1.61 8.78 8.70
CA ARG A 95 -0.52 8.82 9.68
C ARG A 95 0.84 8.43 9.13
N GLU A 96 0.87 7.42 8.25
CA GLU A 96 2.12 6.75 7.84
C GLU A 96 2.54 7.11 6.42
N LEU A 97 1.61 7.56 5.57
CA LEU A 97 1.86 7.79 4.13
C LEU A 97 1.49 9.21 3.68
N GLY A 98 0.99 10.08 4.57
CA GLY A 98 0.53 11.42 4.21
C GLY A 98 -0.58 11.45 3.14
N CYS A 99 -1.42 10.40 3.07
CA CYS A 99 -2.52 10.28 2.11
C CYS A 99 -3.87 10.65 2.75
N ASP A 100 -4.84 11.11 1.96
CA ASP A 100 -6.14 11.56 2.49
C ASP A 100 -7.07 10.42 2.86
N THR A 101 -7.28 9.49 1.93
CA THR A 101 -8.23 8.37 2.06
C THR A 101 -7.78 7.21 1.17
N ILE A 102 -8.66 6.23 0.96
CA ILE A 102 -8.50 5.13 0.03
C ILE A 102 -9.60 5.14 -1.04
N THR A 103 -9.33 4.54 -2.19
CA THR A 103 -10.37 4.11 -3.12
C THR A 103 -11.22 2.99 -2.50
N PRO A 104 -12.50 2.83 -2.89
CA PRO A 104 -13.31 1.68 -2.48
C PRO A 104 -12.57 0.35 -2.71
N PRO A 105 -12.33 -0.46 -1.66
CA PRO A 105 -11.57 -1.70 -1.79
C PRO A 105 -12.30 -2.76 -2.63
N TRP A 106 -11.53 -3.53 -3.38
CA TRP A 106 -11.97 -4.78 -3.98
C TRP A 106 -11.63 -5.95 -3.07
N LEU A 107 -12.55 -6.89 -2.92
CA LEU A 107 -12.29 -8.20 -2.35
C LEU A 107 -12.05 -9.18 -3.51
N SER A 108 -10.91 -9.87 -3.49
CA SER A 108 -10.55 -10.85 -4.51
C SER A 108 -10.13 -12.17 -3.91
N TYR A 109 -10.50 -13.27 -4.56
CA TYR A 109 -9.92 -14.58 -4.26
C TYR A 109 -9.33 -15.25 -5.51
N TYR A 110 -8.29 -16.05 -5.28
CA TYR A 110 -7.50 -16.71 -6.31
C TYR A 110 -7.47 -18.20 -6.03
N VAL A 111 -7.94 -18.97 -7.00
CA VAL A 111 -7.91 -20.43 -7.04
C VAL A 111 -6.96 -20.89 -8.14
N ASP A 112 -6.91 -22.19 -8.40
CA ASP A 112 -6.09 -22.83 -9.41
C ASP A 112 -6.19 -22.12 -10.78
N GLY A 113 -5.04 -21.69 -11.30
CA GLY A 113 -4.90 -20.94 -12.54
C GLY A 113 -5.08 -19.42 -12.42
N CYS A 114 -5.54 -18.91 -11.27
CA CYS A 114 -5.66 -17.46 -11.06
C CYS A 114 -4.29 -16.79 -10.91
N SER A 115 -4.11 -15.65 -11.56
CA SER A 115 -2.86 -14.89 -11.58
C SER A 115 -3.10 -13.42 -11.96
N GLN A 116 -2.07 -12.60 -11.81
CA GLN A 116 -1.99 -11.31 -12.49
C GLN A 116 -0.61 -11.19 -13.12
N ALA A 117 -0.58 -11.00 -14.43
CA ALA A 117 0.64 -10.68 -15.15
C ALA A 117 1.18 -9.30 -14.73
N LEU A 118 2.40 -8.99 -15.14
CA LEU A 118 3.03 -7.72 -14.77
C LEU A 118 2.24 -6.53 -15.34
N HIS A 119 2.01 -5.54 -14.50
CA HIS A 119 1.34 -4.29 -14.82
C HIS A 119 1.81 -3.17 -13.89
N THR A 120 1.31 -1.96 -14.14
CA THR A 120 1.49 -0.79 -13.29
C THR A 120 0.16 -0.10 -13.11
N ASP A 121 -0.09 0.45 -11.93
CA ASP A 121 -1.32 1.15 -11.57
C ASP A 121 -1.08 2.65 -11.36
N ALA A 122 -0.15 3.22 -12.15
CA ALA A 122 0.44 4.54 -11.93
C ALA A 122 -0.57 5.71 -11.87
N TRP A 123 -1.80 5.53 -12.35
CA TRP A 123 -2.83 6.56 -12.42
C TRP A 123 -3.77 6.61 -11.21
N HIS A 124 -3.75 5.59 -10.35
CA HIS A 124 -4.76 5.44 -9.29
C HIS A 124 -4.44 6.20 -8.00
N GLY A 125 -3.16 6.41 -7.68
CA GLY A 125 -2.74 7.09 -6.48
C GLY A 125 -1.25 6.90 -6.16
N PRO A 126 -0.75 7.54 -5.09
CA PRO A 126 0.66 7.43 -4.70
C PRO A 126 1.07 6.04 -4.23
N PHE A 127 0.13 5.26 -3.66
CA PHE A 127 0.41 3.94 -3.10
C PHE A 127 -0.72 2.97 -3.40
N ALA A 128 -0.39 1.76 -3.83
CA ALA A 128 -1.31 0.61 -3.86
C ALA A 128 -1.21 -0.17 -2.55
N PHE A 129 -2.29 -0.84 -2.16
CA PHE A 129 -2.29 -1.74 -1.01
C PHE A 129 -2.93 -3.10 -1.31
N VAL A 130 -2.45 -4.11 -0.59
CA VAL A 130 -3.03 -5.45 -0.50
C VAL A 130 -3.08 -5.85 0.96
N LEU A 131 -4.28 -6.00 1.52
CA LEU A 131 -4.51 -6.56 2.84
C LEU A 131 -4.94 -8.02 2.70
N SER A 132 -4.17 -8.95 3.25
CA SER A 132 -4.47 -10.37 3.11
C SER A 132 -5.35 -10.92 4.23
N LEU A 133 -6.35 -11.69 3.83
CA LEU A 133 -7.18 -12.54 4.69
C LEU A 133 -6.90 -14.03 4.40
N THR A 134 -5.76 -14.35 3.79
CA THR A 134 -5.37 -15.70 3.42
C THR A 134 -4.81 -16.44 4.62
N ASP A 135 -5.28 -17.66 4.87
CA ASP A 135 -4.65 -18.58 5.81
C ASP A 135 -3.39 -19.18 5.16
N TRP A 136 -2.30 -18.40 5.18
CA TRP A 136 -1.10 -18.70 4.42
C TRP A 136 -0.37 -19.93 4.93
N ASP A 137 -0.32 -20.14 6.25
CA ASP A 137 0.44 -21.24 6.84
C ASP A 137 -0.28 -22.58 6.66
N ALA A 138 -1.62 -22.59 6.60
CA ALA A 138 -2.43 -23.78 6.34
C ALA A 138 -2.89 -23.90 4.86
N ARG A 139 -2.31 -23.13 3.95
CA ARG A 139 -2.75 -23.08 2.55
C ARG A 139 -2.63 -24.42 1.84
N ALA A 140 -3.57 -24.69 0.94
CA ALA A 140 -3.58 -25.90 0.10
C ALA A 140 -3.08 -25.63 -1.35
N PHE A 141 -2.31 -24.56 -1.54
CA PHE A 141 -1.85 -24.12 -2.86
C PHE A 141 -0.42 -23.58 -2.83
N THR A 142 0.20 -23.53 -4.00
CA THR A 142 1.48 -22.84 -4.25
C THR A 142 1.25 -21.57 -5.06
N GLY A 143 2.19 -20.63 -5.00
CA GLY A 143 2.07 -19.33 -5.66
C GLY A 143 1.22 -18.35 -4.86
N GLY A 144 0.67 -17.33 -5.53
CA GLY A 144 -0.14 -16.29 -4.90
C GLY A 144 0.65 -15.19 -4.20
N GLU A 145 1.98 -15.20 -4.23
CA GLU A 145 2.79 -14.07 -3.75
C GLU A 145 2.57 -12.86 -4.65
N THR A 146 2.48 -11.67 -4.03
CA THR A 146 2.60 -10.41 -4.78
C THR A 146 4.05 -10.29 -5.24
N MET A 147 4.26 -10.02 -6.52
CA MET A 147 5.58 -9.84 -7.12
C MET A 147 5.83 -8.36 -7.39
N LEU A 148 6.98 -7.83 -7.00
CA LEU A 148 7.43 -6.49 -7.37
C LEU A 148 8.79 -6.58 -8.03
N MET A 149 8.94 -6.05 -9.23
CA MET A 149 10.22 -6.05 -9.94
C MET A 149 11.29 -5.31 -9.14
N THR A 150 12.50 -5.86 -9.01
CA THR A 150 13.55 -5.26 -8.17
C THR A 150 14.19 -4.05 -8.84
N PRO A 151 14.75 -3.08 -8.07
CA PRO A 151 15.41 -1.91 -8.65
C PRO A 151 16.56 -2.28 -9.60
N ALA A 152 17.27 -3.38 -9.30
CA ALA A 152 18.35 -3.88 -10.14
C ALA A 152 17.89 -4.26 -11.55
N VAL A 153 16.64 -4.73 -11.73
CA VAL A 153 16.12 -5.01 -13.08
C VAL A 153 15.54 -3.75 -13.73
N LEU A 154 14.97 -2.83 -12.95
CA LEU A 154 14.46 -1.55 -13.46
C LEU A 154 15.57 -0.63 -13.98
N ASP A 155 16.75 -0.70 -13.38
CA ASP A 155 17.96 0.02 -13.81
C ASP A 155 19.07 -0.98 -14.22
N PHE A 156 18.71 -1.92 -15.10
CA PHE A 156 19.53 -3.07 -15.48
C PHE A 156 20.98 -2.69 -15.81
N TRP A 157 21.20 -1.75 -16.73
CA TRP A 157 22.54 -1.45 -17.22
C TRP A 157 23.46 -0.83 -16.18
N ARG A 158 22.91 -0.16 -15.16
CA ARG A 158 23.71 0.39 -14.07
C ARG A 158 23.95 -0.61 -12.95
N ALA A 159 23.02 -1.55 -12.75
CA ALA A 159 23.13 -2.59 -11.72
C ALA A 159 23.76 -3.90 -12.22
N HIS A 160 23.96 -4.06 -13.53
CA HIS A 160 24.45 -5.30 -14.13
C HIS A 160 25.94 -5.52 -13.84
N GLU A 161 26.23 -6.66 -13.23
CA GLU A 161 27.58 -7.17 -13.01
C GLU A 161 27.95 -8.20 -14.10
N PRO A 162 28.92 -7.91 -14.99
CA PRO A 162 29.34 -8.84 -16.03
C PRO A 162 29.75 -10.21 -15.46
N GLY A 163 29.31 -11.28 -16.10
CA GLY A 163 29.62 -12.66 -15.68
C GLY A 163 28.67 -13.22 -14.61
N THR A 164 27.69 -12.45 -14.15
CA THR A 164 26.64 -12.92 -13.23
C THR A 164 25.34 -13.22 -14.00
N ALA A 165 24.80 -14.43 -13.83
CA ALA A 165 23.48 -14.78 -14.35
C ALA A 165 22.38 -14.21 -13.45
N ILE A 166 21.29 -13.73 -14.05
CA ILE A 166 20.11 -13.23 -13.33
C ILE A 166 18.97 -14.23 -13.56
N GLU A 167 18.49 -14.79 -12.46
CA GLU A 167 17.39 -15.76 -12.44
C GLU A 167 16.10 -15.11 -11.96
N GLN A 168 14.94 -15.68 -12.30
CA GLN A 168 13.62 -15.12 -11.95
C GLN A 168 13.48 -14.72 -10.48
N ALA A 169 14.02 -15.52 -9.54
CA ALA A 169 13.96 -15.24 -8.11
C ALA A 169 14.70 -13.94 -7.70
N SER A 170 15.70 -13.50 -8.48
CA SER A 170 16.42 -12.25 -8.27
C SER A 170 15.76 -11.04 -8.96
N MET A 171 14.86 -11.30 -9.91
CA MET A 171 14.15 -10.26 -10.65
C MET A 171 12.98 -9.66 -9.87
N PHE A 172 12.43 -10.40 -8.89
CA PHE A 172 11.26 -9.99 -8.14
C PHE A 172 11.49 -10.09 -6.64
N GLU A 173 11.03 -9.07 -5.93
CA GLU A 173 10.74 -9.17 -4.50
C GLU A 173 9.34 -9.79 -4.35
N LEU A 174 9.27 -10.89 -3.61
CA LEU A 174 8.04 -11.65 -3.39
C LEU A 174 7.48 -11.37 -2.00
N VAL A 175 6.20 -11.01 -1.93
CA VAL A 175 5.51 -10.79 -0.66
C VAL A 175 4.45 -11.85 -0.48
N GLU A 176 4.66 -12.69 0.53
CA GLU A 176 3.69 -13.68 0.97
C GLU A 176 2.44 -12.97 1.53
N PRO A 177 1.23 -13.31 1.06
CA PRO A 177 -0.02 -12.74 1.57
C PRO A 177 -0.39 -13.41 2.90
N ARG A 178 0.42 -13.27 3.95
CA ARG A 178 0.13 -13.83 5.28
C ARG A 178 -1.16 -13.25 5.86
N PHE A 179 -1.85 -14.02 6.70
CA PHE A 179 -3.09 -13.55 7.33
C PHE A 179 -2.85 -12.23 8.06
N ASN A 180 -3.73 -11.24 7.84
CA ASN A 180 -3.68 -9.91 8.46
C ASN A 180 -2.41 -9.09 8.14
N ARG A 181 -1.70 -9.44 7.06
CA ARG A 181 -0.61 -8.62 6.52
C ARG A 181 -1.15 -7.55 5.59
N LEU A 182 -0.85 -6.29 5.88
CA LEU A 182 -0.95 -5.18 4.94
C LEU A 182 0.35 -5.07 4.15
N THR A 183 0.25 -5.05 2.83
CA THR A 183 1.34 -4.75 1.90
C THR A 183 1.02 -3.44 1.21
N VAL A 184 1.92 -2.46 1.27
CA VAL A 184 1.79 -1.16 0.60
C VAL A 184 2.99 -0.94 -0.28
N PHE A 185 2.77 -0.48 -1.51
CA PHE A 185 3.86 -0.29 -2.46
C PHE A 185 3.59 0.81 -3.47
N ASP A 186 4.66 1.25 -4.12
CA ASP A 186 4.60 2.21 -5.22
C ASP A 186 3.98 1.56 -6.48
N PRO A 187 2.78 1.98 -6.92
CA PRO A 187 2.06 1.35 -8.02
C PRO A 187 2.72 1.56 -9.39
N ARG A 188 3.74 2.42 -9.48
CA ARG A 188 4.52 2.66 -10.70
C ARG A 188 5.55 1.54 -10.93
N VAL A 189 5.91 0.80 -9.89
CA VAL A 189 6.79 -0.37 -10.01
C VAL A 189 6.02 -1.49 -10.70
N PRO A 190 6.52 -2.09 -11.79
CA PRO A 190 5.90 -3.27 -12.39
C PRO A 190 5.71 -4.39 -11.36
N HIS A 191 4.46 -4.84 -11.23
CA HIS A 191 4.06 -5.81 -10.21
C HIS A 191 2.98 -6.76 -10.73
N GLY A 192 2.74 -7.86 -10.01
CA GLY A 192 1.75 -8.87 -10.36
C GLY A 192 1.50 -9.85 -9.24
N VAL A 193 0.81 -10.95 -9.53
CA VAL A 193 0.53 -12.03 -8.56
C VAL A 193 0.93 -13.35 -9.18
N ARG A 194 1.80 -14.11 -8.49
CA ARG A 194 2.19 -15.45 -8.93
C ARG A 194 0.95 -16.34 -9.07
N GLU A 195 0.91 -17.12 -10.13
CA GLU A 195 -0.20 -18.02 -10.39
C GLU A 195 -0.44 -18.95 -9.20
N VAL A 196 -1.68 -18.98 -8.72
CA VAL A 196 -2.12 -19.91 -7.69
C VAL A 196 -2.37 -21.27 -8.32
N ARG A 197 -1.78 -22.33 -7.74
CA ARG A 197 -1.93 -23.72 -8.22
C ARG A 197 -2.27 -24.65 -7.06
N GLY A 198 -3.24 -25.55 -7.26
CA GLY A 198 -3.51 -26.68 -6.36
C GLY A 198 -4.89 -26.73 -5.71
N THR A 199 -5.67 -25.65 -5.70
CA THR A 199 -7.04 -25.65 -5.12
C THR A 199 -8.05 -24.95 -5.99
N ARG A 200 -9.22 -25.56 -6.19
CA ARG A 200 -10.41 -24.91 -6.76
C ARG A 200 -11.45 -24.50 -5.72
N ASP A 201 -11.19 -24.84 -4.45
CA ASP A 201 -12.07 -24.54 -3.32
C ASP A 201 -11.84 -23.09 -2.86
N PRO A 202 -12.83 -22.19 -2.96
CA PRO A 202 -12.71 -20.81 -2.49
C PRO A 202 -12.34 -20.69 -1.02
N LEU A 203 -12.75 -21.65 -0.16
CA LEU A 203 -12.40 -21.63 1.26
C LEU A 203 -10.89 -21.80 1.50
N LYS A 204 -10.18 -22.40 0.53
CA LYS A 204 -8.74 -22.62 0.56
C LYS A 204 -7.97 -21.65 -0.35
N ALA A 205 -8.65 -20.70 -0.96
CA ALA A 205 -8.07 -19.74 -1.89
C ALA A 205 -7.14 -18.73 -1.18
N ARG A 206 -6.27 -18.08 -1.96
CA ARG A 206 -5.69 -16.78 -1.57
C ARG A 206 -6.83 -15.77 -1.57
N LEU A 207 -7.06 -15.09 -0.45
CA LEU A 207 -8.11 -14.10 -0.25
C LEU A 207 -7.48 -12.77 0.17
N VAL A 208 -7.74 -11.71 -0.57
CA VAL A 208 -7.17 -10.38 -0.30
C VAL A 208 -8.17 -9.27 -0.56
N LEU A 209 -7.98 -8.18 0.17
CA LEU A 209 -8.54 -6.86 -0.10
C LEU A 209 -7.47 -6.03 -0.80
N HIS A 210 -7.82 -5.25 -1.81
CA HIS A 210 -6.87 -4.38 -2.50
C HIS A 210 -7.52 -3.08 -3.01
N GLY A 211 -6.68 -2.08 -3.21
CA GLY A 211 -7.07 -0.74 -3.65
C GLY A 211 -5.88 0.21 -3.61
N TRP A 212 -6.17 1.51 -3.66
CA TRP A 212 -5.15 2.55 -3.67
C TRP A 212 -5.42 3.60 -2.59
N PHE A 213 -4.36 4.16 -2.03
CA PHE A 213 -4.43 5.39 -1.27
C PHE A 213 -4.58 6.57 -2.23
N THR A 214 -5.35 7.58 -1.85
CA THR A 214 -5.54 8.79 -2.67
C THR A 214 -4.53 9.87 -2.28
N PRO A 215 -4.06 10.67 -3.24
CA PRO A 215 -3.13 11.76 -2.94
C PRO A 215 -3.79 12.78 -2.02
N ALA A 216 -2.98 13.38 -1.15
CA ALA A 216 -3.42 14.50 -0.32
C ALA A 216 -3.86 15.68 -1.17
N GLN A 217 -5.06 16.20 -0.93
CA GLN A 217 -5.57 17.43 -1.54
C GLN A 217 -5.10 18.67 -0.78
N SER A 218 -4.75 18.53 0.50
CA SER A 218 -4.23 19.59 1.36
C SER A 218 -3.24 19.05 2.40
N VAL A 219 -2.53 19.94 3.09
CA VAL A 219 -1.67 19.55 4.20
C VAL A 219 -2.56 19.05 5.35
N ALA A 220 -2.38 17.79 5.76
CA ALA A 220 -3.05 17.25 6.93
C ALA A 220 -2.47 17.87 8.20
N ILE A 221 -3.28 18.66 8.91
CA ILE A 221 -2.90 19.31 10.17
C ILE A 221 -3.63 18.62 11.32
N ALA A 222 -2.88 18.17 12.31
CA ALA A 222 -3.41 17.58 13.53
C ALA A 222 -2.86 18.34 14.75
N GLY A 223 -3.75 18.75 15.65
CA GLY A 223 -3.39 19.42 16.90
C GLY A 223 -4.20 20.69 17.16
N ALA A 224 -3.71 21.49 18.10
CA ALA A 224 -4.39 22.71 18.54
C ALA A 224 -4.08 23.95 17.68
N LEU A 225 -3.05 23.88 16.83
CA LEU A 225 -2.66 24.97 15.94
C LEU A 225 -3.48 24.88 14.64
N GLY A 226 -4.03 26.01 14.20
CA GLY A 226 -4.67 26.14 12.89
C GLY A 226 -3.65 26.32 11.76
N GLU A 227 -4.14 26.26 10.51
CA GLU A 227 -3.33 26.36 9.28
C GLU A 227 -2.46 27.62 9.23
N GLU A 228 -3.05 28.79 9.47
CA GLU A 228 -2.31 30.07 9.47
C GLU A 228 -1.18 30.11 10.53
N GLN A 229 -1.31 29.37 11.62
CA GLN A 229 -0.32 29.34 12.69
C GLN A 229 0.85 28.41 12.38
N VAL A 230 0.62 27.36 11.58
CA VAL A 230 1.67 26.41 11.19
C VAL A 230 2.35 26.76 9.87
N GLU A 231 1.71 27.54 9.01
CA GLU A 231 2.23 27.92 7.68
C GLU A 231 3.67 28.48 7.72
N PRO A 232 4.04 29.43 8.61
CA PRO A 232 5.42 29.94 8.64
C PRO A 232 6.45 28.86 9.00
N ALA A 233 6.08 27.95 9.89
CA ALA A 233 6.93 26.85 10.33
C ALA A 233 7.10 25.80 9.23
N LEU A 234 6.01 25.48 8.52
CA LEU A 234 6.01 24.58 7.37
C LEU A 234 6.87 25.13 6.24
N ASN A 235 6.70 26.41 5.87
CA ASN A 235 7.51 27.04 4.84
C ASN A 235 8.99 27.03 5.20
N ALA A 236 9.34 27.40 6.44
CA ALA A 236 10.72 27.37 6.92
C ALA A 236 11.34 25.95 6.90
N ALA A 237 10.53 24.90 7.11
CA ALA A 237 10.99 23.52 7.05
C ALA A 237 11.13 22.99 5.61
N LEU A 238 10.17 23.31 4.73
CA LEU A 238 10.03 22.70 3.41
C LEU A 238 10.76 23.47 2.30
N GLU A 239 10.89 24.80 2.40
CA GLU A 239 11.56 25.62 1.37
C GLU A 239 13.01 25.17 1.09
N PRO A 240 13.85 24.88 2.11
CA PRO A 240 15.19 24.32 1.85
C PRO A 240 15.15 22.95 1.15
N MET A 241 14.10 22.15 1.38
CA MET A 241 13.93 20.86 0.70
C MET A 241 13.59 21.07 -0.78
N TYR A 242 12.69 22.01 -1.08
CA TYR A 242 12.34 22.36 -2.47
C TYR A 242 13.53 22.93 -3.24
N GLU A 243 14.29 23.84 -2.64
CA GLU A 243 15.50 24.42 -3.27
C GLU A 243 16.53 23.34 -3.63
N ARG A 244 16.74 22.38 -2.73
CA ARG A 244 17.68 21.27 -2.96
C ARG A 244 17.17 20.29 -3.99
N LEU A 245 15.89 19.91 -3.96
CA LEU A 245 15.29 19.08 -5.00
C LEU A 245 15.41 19.75 -6.38
N GLY A 246 15.22 21.07 -6.46
CA GLY A 246 15.35 21.82 -7.72
C GLY A 246 16.78 22.00 -8.22
N SER A 247 17.77 22.08 -7.31
CA SER A 247 19.17 22.37 -7.67
C SER A 247 20.06 21.13 -7.78
N GLU A 248 19.83 20.10 -6.96
CA GLU A 248 20.66 18.89 -6.89
C GLU A 248 20.11 17.74 -7.75
N CYS A 249 18.80 17.72 -8.03
CA CYS A 249 18.18 16.65 -8.81
C CYS A 249 17.80 17.14 -10.22
N ALA A 250 18.44 16.58 -11.25
CA ALA A 250 18.09 16.88 -12.64
C ALA A 250 16.65 16.49 -12.99
N ARG A 251 16.12 15.43 -12.35
CA ARG A 251 14.75 14.93 -12.49
C ARG A 251 14.33 14.23 -11.20
N VAL A 252 13.18 14.61 -10.65
CA VAL A 252 12.57 13.97 -9.48
C VAL A 252 11.25 13.33 -9.91
N PHE A 253 11.10 12.03 -9.64
CA PHE A 253 9.85 11.30 -9.84
C PHE A 253 9.56 10.54 -8.56
N GLY A 254 8.40 10.77 -7.94
CA GLY A 254 8.19 10.25 -6.60
C GLY A 254 7.02 10.90 -5.90
N THR A 255 6.69 10.29 -4.78
CA THR A 255 5.99 10.95 -3.68
C THR A 255 7.01 11.14 -2.57
N LEU A 256 7.09 12.35 -2.02
CA LEU A 256 7.87 12.63 -0.83
C LEU A 256 6.91 12.99 0.29
N ASN A 257 6.79 12.11 1.27
CA ASN A 257 5.93 12.32 2.44
C ASN A 257 6.78 12.88 3.58
N VAL A 258 6.39 14.01 4.13
CA VAL A 258 7.12 14.68 5.21
C VAL A 258 6.16 14.95 6.37
N PHE A 259 6.55 14.49 7.56
CA PHE A 259 5.94 14.87 8.81
C PHE A 259 6.73 16.01 9.45
N VAL A 260 6.05 17.08 9.82
CA VAL A 260 6.63 18.23 10.52
C VAL A 260 5.92 18.40 11.85
N HIS A 261 6.66 18.31 12.95
CA HIS A 261 6.15 18.65 14.27
C HIS A 261 6.35 20.14 14.54
N VAL A 262 5.25 20.86 14.74
CA VAL A 262 5.26 22.26 15.14
C VAL A 262 4.93 22.35 16.63
N GLU A 263 5.84 22.92 17.41
CA GLU A 263 5.68 23.14 18.84
C GLU A 263 4.61 24.22 19.13
N PRO A 264 4.07 24.31 20.36
CA PRO A 264 3.15 25.38 20.75
C PRO A 264 3.71 26.80 20.56
N SER A 265 5.04 26.93 20.50
CA SER A 265 5.74 28.19 20.22
C SER A 265 5.65 28.64 18.75
N GLY A 266 5.17 27.78 17.86
CA GLY A 266 5.24 27.95 16.41
C GLY A 266 6.59 27.56 15.80
N ALA A 267 7.54 27.06 16.60
CA ALA A 267 8.82 26.56 16.11
C ALA A 267 8.69 25.12 15.58
N VAL A 268 9.54 24.77 14.61
CA VAL A 268 9.68 23.39 14.14
C VAL A 268 10.49 22.60 15.18
N GLY A 269 9.86 21.62 15.79
CA GLY A 269 10.51 20.74 16.77
C GLY A 269 11.16 19.50 16.14
N ASP A 270 10.56 18.98 15.06
CA ASP A 270 11.01 17.75 14.40
C ASP A 270 10.53 17.68 12.94
N VAL A 271 11.33 17.06 12.08
CA VAL A 271 11.00 16.82 10.67
C VAL A 271 11.44 15.40 10.31
N ARG A 272 10.50 14.61 9.81
CA ARG A 272 10.73 13.21 9.42
C ARG A 272 10.18 12.95 8.04
N VAL A 273 10.92 12.20 7.24
CA VAL A 273 10.35 11.58 6.04
C VAL A 273 9.61 10.32 6.42
N LEU A 274 8.38 10.23 5.95
CA LEU A 274 7.51 9.07 6.11
C LEU A 274 7.80 8.03 5.03
N ALA A 275 7.19 6.86 5.17
CA ALA A 275 7.37 5.74 4.24
C ALA A 275 6.76 6.03 2.85
#